data_AF-A0A3N0YPZ8-F1
#
_entry.id   AF-A0A3N0YPZ8-F1
#
_cell.length_a   1.000
_cell.length_b   1.000
_cell.length_c   1.000
_cell.angle_alpha   90.00
_cell.angle_beta   90.00
_cell.angle_gamma   90.00
#
_symmetry.space_group_name_H-M   'P 1'
#
loop_
_entity.id
_entity.type
_entity.pdbx_description
1 polymer ?
#
loop_
_entity_poly.entity_id
_entity_poly.type
_entity_poly.pdbx_seq_one_letter_code
_entity_poly.pdbx_strand_id
1 'polypeptide(L)'
;MPLADATCLLELQAPVWASSKNMMAQACYGLMLPLADACVSWSSRLGLGLFQSMLAELLYSSCFKNPHHKDMYINSSDYLALLNNERPNPNSTAWKQNFLRIKKLVLIGGPDDGVITPWQSSQFGFYDDNETVIEMKNQKVFLMDLFGLKTLYARGDLALCSMAGVAHVFWHSNETVYKTCIEKWLT
;
A
#
# COMPACT_ATOMS: atom_id res chain seq x y z
N MET A 1 -4.91 25.82 -25.59
CA MET A 1 -3.85 25.53 -24.61
C MET A 1 -4.53 24.90 -23.40
N PRO A 2 -4.44 23.56 -23.24
CA PRO A 2 -5.50 22.80 -22.60
C PRO A 2 -5.06 22.04 -21.32
N LEU A 3 -6.04 21.78 -20.45
CA LEU A 3 -6.18 20.58 -19.59
C LEU A 3 -5.32 20.39 -18.31
N ALA A 4 -4.53 21.36 -17.85
CA ALA A 4 -3.76 21.21 -16.60
C ALA A 4 -4.52 21.54 -15.29
N ASP A 5 -5.69 22.20 -15.37
CA ASP A 5 -6.34 22.80 -14.20
C ASP A 5 -7.21 21.85 -13.35
N ALA A 6 -7.50 20.61 -13.79
CA ALA A 6 -8.40 19.72 -13.06
C ALA A 6 -7.69 18.76 -12.08
N THR A 7 -6.39 18.49 -12.28
CA THR A 7 -5.69 17.42 -11.54
C THR A 7 -5.30 17.84 -10.12
N CYS A 8 -5.02 19.13 -9.90
CA CYS A 8 -4.55 19.65 -8.61
C CYS A 8 -5.69 19.79 -7.58
N LEU A 9 -6.93 20.03 -8.04
CA LEU A 9 -8.10 20.15 -7.16
C LEU A 9 -8.70 18.80 -6.71
N LEU A 10 -8.32 17.70 -7.38
CA LEU A 10 -8.80 16.35 -7.03
C LEU A 10 -8.06 15.72 -5.84
N GLU A 11 -6.92 16.26 -5.40
CA GLU A 11 -6.10 15.66 -4.34
C GLU A 11 -6.40 16.15 -2.91
N LEU A 12 -7.29 17.12 -2.72
CA LEU A 12 -7.84 17.44 -1.39
C LEU A 12 -8.92 16.44 -0.93
N GLN A 13 -9.24 15.43 -1.75
CA GLN A 13 -10.20 14.36 -1.45
C GLN A 13 -9.53 13.00 -1.18
N ALA A 14 -8.24 12.99 -0.82
CA ALA A 14 -7.52 11.79 -0.41
C ALA A 14 -8.23 10.94 0.69
N PRO A 15 -9.04 11.49 1.63
CA PRO A 15 -9.81 10.64 2.55
C PRO A 15 -10.97 9.90 1.89
N VAL A 16 -11.45 10.36 0.73
CA VAL A 16 -12.65 9.83 0.05
C VAL A 16 -12.29 8.72 -0.94
N TRP A 17 -11.09 8.76 -1.52
CA TRP A 17 -10.62 7.76 -2.51
C TRP A 17 -10.20 6.43 -1.89
N ALA A 18 -9.83 6.40 -0.61
CA ALA A 18 -9.59 5.15 0.13
C ALA A 18 -10.87 4.30 0.31
N SER A 19 -12.06 4.86 0.03
CA SER A 19 -13.33 4.13 0.13
C SER A 19 -13.78 3.44 -1.17
N SER A 20 -13.17 3.76 -2.33
CA SER A 20 -13.73 3.37 -3.63
C SER A 20 -12.81 2.55 -4.53
N LYS A 21 -11.53 2.36 -4.18
CA LYS A 21 -10.62 1.49 -4.97
C LYS A 21 -9.81 0.58 -4.03
N ASN A 22 -10.22 -0.68 -4.03
CA ASN A 22 -9.65 -1.82 -3.31
C ASN A 22 -8.17 -2.05 -3.66
N MET A 23 -7.24 -1.29 -3.07
CA MET A 23 -5.81 -1.56 -3.20
C MET A 23 -5.13 -1.44 -1.84
N MET A 24 -5.21 -2.51 -1.05
CA MET A 24 -4.36 -2.68 0.13
C MET A 24 -3.01 -3.23 -0.35
N ALA A 25 -2.05 -2.34 -0.59
CA ALA A 25 -0.64 -2.69 -0.57
C ALA A 25 -0.05 -2.09 0.71
N GLN A 26 0.71 -2.86 1.49
CA GLN A 26 1.37 -2.42 2.73
C GLN A 26 2.58 -1.49 2.45
N ALA A 27 2.46 -0.62 1.44
CA ALA A 27 3.51 0.28 0.98
C ALA A 27 3.03 1.73 1.02
N CYS A 28 2.80 2.28 2.23
CA CYS A 28 2.38 3.67 2.36
C CYS A 28 3.48 4.67 1.96
N TYR A 29 4.76 4.25 1.95
CA TYR A 29 5.84 5.09 1.43
C TYR A 29 5.82 5.23 -0.09
N GLY A 30 5.25 4.25 -0.82
CA GLY A 30 5.44 4.15 -2.25
C GLY A 30 4.50 4.97 -3.13
N LEU A 31 3.48 5.58 -2.52
CA LEU A 31 2.48 6.37 -3.23
C LEU A 31 2.81 7.87 -3.28
N MET A 32 3.84 8.35 -2.56
CA MET A 32 4.01 9.79 -2.33
C MET A 32 5.30 10.41 -2.85
N LEU A 33 6.32 9.65 -3.24
CA LEU A 33 7.59 10.25 -3.66
C LEU A 33 7.62 10.69 -5.15
N PRO A 34 7.04 9.96 -6.14
CA PRO A 34 7.05 10.45 -7.52
C PRO A 34 6.04 11.58 -7.81
N LEU A 35 5.04 11.77 -6.95
CA LEU A 35 4.06 12.87 -7.06
C LEU A 35 4.48 14.13 -6.30
N ALA A 36 5.35 13.99 -5.30
CA ALA A 36 5.92 15.13 -4.59
C ALA A 36 6.79 15.97 -5.54
N ASP A 37 7.62 15.39 -6.40
CA ASP A 37 8.56 16.19 -7.21
C ASP A 37 7.85 17.04 -8.29
N ALA A 38 6.72 16.58 -8.83
CA ALA A 38 5.90 17.38 -9.75
C ALA A 38 5.13 18.50 -9.02
N CYS A 39 4.75 18.29 -7.76
CA CYS A 39 3.97 19.24 -6.96
C CYS A 39 4.86 20.24 -6.17
N VAL A 40 6.10 19.87 -5.82
CA VAL A 40 7.09 20.69 -5.08
C VAL A 40 7.49 21.94 -5.87
N SER A 41 7.53 21.83 -7.20
CA SER A 41 7.76 22.97 -8.09
C SER A 41 6.66 24.04 -8.01
N TRP A 42 5.44 23.68 -7.57
CA TRP A 42 4.28 24.58 -7.49
C TRP A 42 3.94 25.00 -6.07
N SER A 43 4.06 24.12 -5.08
CA SER A 43 3.70 24.41 -3.68
C SER A 43 4.63 25.41 -2.99
N SER A 44 5.89 25.47 -3.43
CA SER A 44 6.87 26.48 -3.00
C SER A 44 6.47 27.92 -3.36
N ARG A 45 5.56 28.12 -4.33
CA ARG A 45 5.03 29.44 -4.71
C ARG A 45 3.81 29.89 -3.91
N LEU A 46 3.17 29.00 -3.14
CA LEU A 46 1.92 29.27 -2.40
C LEU A 46 2.04 29.15 -0.86
N GLY A 47 3.21 28.78 -0.33
CA GLY A 47 3.44 28.74 1.12
C GLY A 47 2.78 27.56 1.87
N LEU A 48 2.34 26.53 1.15
CA LEU A 48 1.61 25.36 1.70
C LEU A 48 2.51 24.22 2.22
N GLY A 49 3.83 24.41 2.27
CA GLY A 49 4.80 23.36 2.62
C GLY A 49 4.62 22.76 4.03
N LEU A 50 4.12 23.56 4.98
CA LEU A 50 3.83 23.09 6.35
C LEU A 50 2.61 22.16 6.40
N PHE A 51 1.63 22.36 5.52
CA PHE A 51 0.45 21.50 5.44
C PHE A 51 0.79 20.14 4.82
N GLN A 52 1.62 20.15 3.76
CA GLN A 52 2.07 18.94 3.09
C GLN A 52 2.92 18.04 4.00
N SER A 53 3.85 18.63 4.76
CA SER A 53 4.72 17.90 5.69
C SER A 53 3.94 17.25 6.82
N MET A 54 2.99 17.98 7.43
CA MET A 54 2.12 17.43 8.47
C MET A 54 1.26 16.28 7.96
N LEU A 55 0.70 16.37 6.75
CA LEU A 55 -0.07 15.26 6.16
C LEU A 55 0.80 14.03 5.86
N ALA A 56 2.02 14.22 5.34
CA ALA A 56 2.95 13.13 5.09
C ALA A 56 3.34 12.40 6.39
N GLU A 57 3.58 13.13 7.49
CA GLU A 57 3.87 12.54 8.80
C GLU A 57 2.67 11.76 9.39
N LEU A 58 1.46 12.29 9.25
CA LEU A 58 0.23 11.61 9.71
C LEU A 58 -0.02 10.32 8.92
N LEU A 59 0.20 10.32 7.59
CA LEU A 59 0.05 9.14 6.76
C LEU A 59 1.15 8.10 7.02
N TYR A 60 2.38 8.55 7.26
CA TYR A 60 3.49 7.68 7.60
C TYR A 60 3.26 6.96 8.94
N SER A 61 2.95 7.71 10.00
CA SER A 61 2.68 7.15 11.33
C SER A 61 1.50 6.17 11.34
N SER A 62 0.47 6.44 10.55
CA SER A 62 -0.72 5.58 10.42
C SER A 62 -0.42 4.20 9.80
N CYS A 63 0.66 4.10 9.02
CA CYS A 63 1.09 2.86 8.37
C CYS A 63 2.40 2.28 8.93
N PHE A 64 3.01 2.93 9.91
CA PHE A 64 4.26 2.45 10.51
C PHE A 64 3.98 1.25 11.41
N LYS A 65 4.62 0.12 11.11
CA LYS A 65 4.51 -1.12 11.88
C LYS A 65 5.87 -1.45 12.50
N ASN A 66 6.01 -1.23 13.80
CA ASN A 66 7.23 -1.59 14.51
C ASN A 66 7.17 -3.07 14.93
N PRO A 67 8.09 -3.95 14.46
CA PRO A 67 8.09 -5.36 14.85
C PRO A 67 8.33 -5.58 16.34
N HIS A 68 9.09 -4.70 17.02
CA HIS A 68 9.43 -4.81 18.45
C HIS A 68 8.35 -4.25 19.37
N HIS A 69 7.40 -3.48 18.84
CA HIS A 69 6.34 -2.84 19.61
C HIS A 69 4.97 -3.05 18.95
N LYS A 70 4.64 -4.31 18.67
CA LYS A 70 3.38 -4.71 18.02
C LYS A 70 2.15 -4.22 18.79
N ASP A 71 2.17 -4.27 20.12
CA ASP A 71 1.03 -3.84 20.94
C ASP A 71 0.77 -2.33 20.83
N MET A 72 1.84 -1.52 20.78
CA MET A 72 1.69 -0.08 20.52
C MET A 72 1.10 0.15 19.14
N TYR A 73 1.64 -0.51 18.12
CA TYR A 73 1.13 -0.43 16.75
C TYR A 73 -0.37 -0.81 16.65
N ILE A 74 -0.78 -1.94 17.23
CA ILE A 74 -2.17 -2.41 17.19
C ILE A 74 -3.11 -1.40 17.87
N ASN A 75 -2.65 -0.75 18.94
CA ASN A 75 -3.46 0.18 19.71
C ASN A 75 -3.50 1.60 19.11
N SER A 76 -2.42 2.06 18.47
CA SER A 76 -2.28 3.44 17.99
C SER A 76 -2.45 3.62 16.49
N SER A 77 -2.37 2.57 15.68
CA SER A 77 -2.53 2.68 14.23
C SER A 77 -4.01 2.85 13.85
N ASP A 78 -4.37 4.06 13.46
CA ASP A 78 -5.74 4.41 13.04
C ASP A 78 -6.11 3.88 11.65
N TYR A 79 -5.11 3.42 10.88
CA TYR A 79 -5.30 2.95 9.51
C TYR A 79 -4.91 1.48 9.34
N LEU A 80 -3.61 1.17 9.40
CA LEU A 80 -3.11 -0.14 8.96
C LEU A 80 -3.57 -1.29 9.87
N ALA A 81 -3.49 -1.14 11.19
CA ALA A 81 -3.96 -2.19 12.11
C ALA A 81 -5.48 -2.40 12.02
N LEU A 82 -6.23 -1.33 11.74
CA LEU A 82 -7.67 -1.36 11.57
C LEU A 82 -8.07 -2.08 10.27
N LEU A 83 -7.45 -1.73 9.15
CA LEU A 83 -7.71 -2.33 7.84
C LEU A 83 -7.27 -3.80 7.73
N ASN A 84 -6.15 -4.16 8.35
CA ASN A 84 -5.70 -5.55 8.41
C ASN A 84 -6.54 -6.41 9.37
N ASN A 85 -7.56 -5.84 10.03
CA ASN A 85 -8.35 -6.47 11.08
C ASN A 85 -7.47 -7.05 12.21
N GLU A 86 -6.32 -6.42 12.48
CA GLU A 86 -5.44 -6.75 13.62
C GLU A 86 -6.01 -6.21 14.94
N ARG A 87 -6.87 -5.18 14.86
CA ARG A 87 -7.71 -4.68 15.94
C ARG A 87 -9.19 -4.98 15.65
N PRO A 88 -9.97 -5.52 16.62
CA PRO A 88 -11.40 -5.73 16.45
C PRO A 88 -12.12 -4.43 16.08
N ASN A 89 -12.97 -4.48 15.06
CA ASN A 89 -13.78 -3.34 14.64
C ASN A 89 -15.13 -3.82 14.07
N PRO A 90 -16.21 -3.04 14.24
CA PRO A 90 -17.57 -3.46 13.85
C PRO A 90 -17.73 -3.62 12.33
N ASN A 91 -16.87 -2.98 11.53
CA ASN A 91 -16.96 -2.99 10.07
C ASN A 91 -16.14 -4.12 9.41
N SER A 92 -15.34 -4.84 10.20
CA SER A 92 -14.39 -5.86 9.73
C SER A 92 -15.02 -6.90 8.79
N THR A 93 -16.23 -7.36 9.13
CA THR A 93 -17.01 -8.28 8.30
C THR A 93 -17.36 -7.66 6.94
N ALA A 94 -17.90 -6.44 6.93
CA ALA A 94 -18.28 -5.75 5.70
C ALA A 94 -17.06 -5.46 4.82
N TRP A 95 -15.94 -5.05 5.42
CA TRP A 95 -14.68 -4.81 4.72
C TRP A 95 -14.10 -6.07 4.11
N LYS A 96 -14.09 -7.19 4.85
CA LYS A 96 -13.71 -8.49 4.31
C LYS A 96 -14.58 -8.88 3.12
N GLN A 97 -15.90 -8.74 3.23
CA GLN A 97 -16.80 -9.03 2.11
C GLN A 97 -16.52 -8.14 0.89
N ASN A 98 -16.23 -6.86 1.10
CA ASN A 98 -15.87 -5.94 0.02
C ASN A 98 -14.53 -6.31 -0.63
N PHE A 99 -13.52 -6.68 0.16
CA PHE A 99 -12.23 -7.13 -0.34
C PHE A 99 -12.35 -8.40 -1.18
N LEU A 100 -13.23 -9.33 -0.78
CA LEU A 100 -13.47 -10.57 -1.52
C LEU A 100 -14.18 -10.39 -2.87
N ARG A 101 -14.73 -9.20 -3.15
CA ARG A 101 -15.28 -8.85 -4.48
C ARG A 101 -14.19 -8.60 -5.53
N ILE A 102 -12.93 -8.43 -5.13
CA ILE A 102 -11.80 -8.31 -6.05
C ILE A 102 -11.75 -9.56 -6.93
N LYS A 103 -11.70 -9.39 -8.26
CA LYS A 103 -11.54 -10.50 -9.22
C LYS A 103 -10.10 -10.97 -9.32
N LYS A 104 -9.15 -10.05 -9.26
CA LYS A 104 -7.72 -10.37 -9.26
C LYS A 104 -6.95 -9.36 -8.41
N LEU A 105 -6.15 -9.87 -7.48
CA LEU A 105 -5.19 -9.10 -6.70
C LEU A 105 -3.79 -9.46 -7.20
N VAL A 106 -3.08 -8.49 -7.77
CA VAL A 106 -1.72 -8.66 -8.28
C VAL A 106 -0.77 -7.86 -7.42
N LEU A 107 0.16 -8.55 -6.76
CA LEU A 107 1.12 -7.96 -5.82
C LEU A 107 2.49 -7.93 -6.48
N ILE A 108 3.00 -6.73 -6.74
CA ILE A 108 4.23 -6.48 -7.49
C ILE A 108 5.26 -5.90 -6.52
N GLY A 109 6.49 -6.42 -6.53
CA GLY A 109 7.57 -5.91 -5.69
C GLY A 109 8.92 -6.51 -6.06
N GLY A 110 9.98 -6.08 -5.39
CA GLY A 110 11.33 -6.51 -5.75
C GLY A 110 12.39 -6.13 -4.73
N PRO A 111 13.50 -6.88 -4.67
CA PRO A 111 14.56 -6.66 -3.69
C PRO A 111 15.28 -5.32 -3.85
N ASP A 112 15.33 -4.79 -5.07
CA ASP A 112 16.05 -3.55 -5.40
C ASP A 112 15.18 -2.29 -5.33
N ASP A 113 13.97 -2.38 -4.76
CA ASP A 113 13.05 -1.24 -4.60
C ASP A 113 13.74 -0.07 -3.86
N GLY A 114 14.39 -0.35 -2.73
CA GLY A 114 15.20 0.63 -2.00
C GLY A 114 14.42 1.65 -1.17
N VAL A 115 13.09 1.60 -1.13
CA VAL A 115 12.24 2.47 -0.30
C VAL A 115 11.36 1.65 0.64
N ILE A 116 10.66 0.64 0.12
CA ILE A 116 9.78 -0.24 0.89
C ILE A 116 10.63 -1.20 1.72
N THR A 117 10.48 -1.15 3.04
CA THR A 117 11.28 -1.96 3.98
C THR A 117 10.37 -2.71 4.97
N PRO A 118 10.40 -4.05 4.99
CA PRO A 118 11.09 -4.93 4.04
C PRO A 118 10.40 -4.87 2.67
N TRP A 119 11.12 -5.09 1.57
CA TRP A 119 10.52 -5.01 0.21
C TRP A 119 9.37 -6.01 0.02
N GLN A 120 9.41 -7.13 0.76
CA GLN A 120 8.35 -8.13 0.80
C GLN A 120 7.02 -7.58 1.32
N SER A 121 7.00 -6.40 1.96
CA SER A 121 5.75 -5.71 2.35
C SER A 121 4.82 -5.47 1.15
N SER A 122 5.37 -5.26 -0.05
CA SER A 122 4.59 -5.18 -1.29
C SER A 122 3.82 -6.46 -1.62
N GLN A 123 4.22 -7.59 -1.03
CA GLN A 123 3.64 -8.92 -1.20
C GLN A 123 3.10 -9.50 0.11
N PHE A 124 2.72 -8.63 1.05
CA PHE A 124 2.23 -8.99 2.39
C PHE A 124 3.22 -9.78 3.25
N GLY A 125 4.52 -9.71 2.98
CA GLY A 125 5.59 -10.19 3.85
C GLY A 125 6.01 -9.13 4.89
N PHE A 126 6.45 -9.53 6.08
CA PHE A 126 6.83 -8.58 7.14
C PHE A 126 7.75 -9.22 8.17
N TYR A 127 8.42 -8.39 8.97
CA TYR A 127 9.32 -8.84 10.04
C TYR A 127 8.59 -9.57 11.18
N ASP A 128 9.23 -10.62 11.71
CA ASP A 128 8.93 -11.15 13.04
C ASP A 128 9.64 -10.36 14.15
N ASP A 129 9.57 -10.87 15.38
CA ASP A 129 10.20 -10.23 16.55
C ASP A 129 11.75 -10.24 16.48
N ASN A 130 12.34 -11.10 15.64
CA ASN A 130 13.78 -11.21 15.43
C ASN A 130 14.23 -10.47 14.15
N GLU A 131 13.38 -9.61 13.58
CA GLU A 131 13.63 -8.92 12.30
C GLU A 131 13.88 -9.87 11.11
N THR A 132 13.42 -11.12 11.24
CA THR A 132 13.43 -12.07 10.13
C THR A 132 12.18 -11.85 9.30
N VAL A 133 12.35 -11.74 7.97
CA VAL A 133 11.20 -11.55 7.09
C VAL A 133 10.39 -12.84 6.99
N ILE A 134 9.11 -12.73 7.33
CA ILE A 134 8.12 -13.79 7.25
C ILE A 134 7.20 -13.54 6.06
N GLU A 135 7.18 -14.52 5.16
CA GLU A 135 6.30 -14.54 3.98
C GLU A 135 4.82 -14.48 4.34
N MET A 136 4.01 -13.90 3.45
CA MET A 136 2.56 -13.70 3.62
C MET A 136 1.84 -14.91 4.21
N LYS A 137 2.11 -16.12 3.69
CA LYS A 137 1.40 -17.35 4.08
C LYS A 137 1.62 -17.78 5.53
N ASN A 138 2.72 -17.33 6.12
CA ASN A 138 3.11 -17.70 7.48
C ASN A 138 2.68 -16.63 8.50
N GLN A 139 2.10 -15.52 8.06
CA GLN A 139 1.63 -14.47 8.96
C GLN A 139 0.22 -14.75 9.48
N LYS A 140 -0.04 -14.28 10.71
CA LYS A 140 -1.36 -14.38 11.38
C LYS A 140 -2.50 -13.84 10.51
N VAL A 141 -2.28 -12.71 9.84
CA VAL A 141 -3.28 -12.07 8.96
C VAL A 141 -3.77 -13.00 7.85
N PHE A 142 -2.88 -13.82 7.31
CA PHE A 142 -3.20 -14.82 6.29
C PHE A 142 -3.76 -16.10 6.93
N LEU A 143 -3.10 -16.65 7.94
CA LEU A 143 -3.48 -17.93 8.57
C LEU A 143 -4.92 -17.89 9.10
N MET A 144 -5.30 -16.79 9.74
CA MET A 144 -6.64 -16.54 10.28
C MET A 144 -7.60 -15.93 9.26
N ASP A 145 -7.14 -15.64 8.04
CA ASP A 145 -7.91 -15.01 6.97
C ASP A 145 -8.63 -13.72 7.42
N LEU A 146 -7.93 -12.84 8.13
CA LEU A 146 -8.55 -11.74 8.88
C LEU A 146 -9.37 -10.79 8.01
N PHE A 147 -8.92 -10.52 6.78
CA PHE A 147 -9.61 -9.65 5.83
C PHE A 147 -9.89 -10.31 4.46
N GLY A 148 -9.63 -11.62 4.31
CA GLY A 148 -9.93 -12.37 3.08
C GLY A 148 -8.74 -12.70 2.18
N LEU A 149 -7.50 -12.42 2.61
CA LEU A 149 -6.29 -12.68 1.82
C LEU A 149 -6.05 -14.16 1.51
N LYS A 150 -6.28 -15.05 2.49
CA LYS A 150 -6.16 -16.50 2.30
C LYS A 150 -7.28 -17.04 1.43
N THR A 151 -8.48 -16.46 1.53
CA THR A 151 -9.59 -16.79 0.64
C THR A 151 -9.30 -16.39 -0.82
N LEU A 152 -8.78 -15.19 -1.09
CA LEU A 152 -8.36 -14.80 -2.45
C LEU A 152 -7.25 -15.71 -3.00
N TYR A 153 -6.28 -16.06 -2.15
CA TYR A 153 -5.20 -16.97 -2.51
C TYR A 153 -5.74 -18.37 -2.88
N ALA A 154 -6.61 -18.95 -2.05
CA ALA A 154 -7.19 -20.26 -2.28
C ALA A 154 -8.08 -20.32 -3.54
N ARG A 155 -8.73 -19.20 -3.89
CA ARG A 155 -9.54 -19.05 -5.11
C ARG A 155 -8.69 -18.96 -6.39
N GLY A 156 -7.38 -18.75 -6.27
CA GLY A 156 -6.47 -18.53 -7.41
C GLY A 156 -6.48 -17.08 -7.92
N ASP A 157 -7.09 -16.15 -7.18
CA ASP A 157 -7.25 -14.75 -7.59
C ASP A 157 -6.17 -13.83 -7.06
N LEU A 158 -5.20 -14.35 -6.31
CA LEU A 158 -3.99 -13.65 -5.90
C LEU A 158 -2.81 -14.09 -6.77
N ALA A 159 -2.12 -13.13 -7.38
CA ALA A 159 -0.88 -13.35 -8.13
C ALA A 159 0.27 -12.54 -7.51
N LEU A 160 1.44 -13.17 -7.39
CA LEU A 160 2.68 -12.52 -6.99
C LEU A 160 3.55 -12.29 -8.24
N CYS A 161 4.13 -11.10 -8.37
CA CYS A 161 5.12 -10.79 -9.40
C CYS A 161 6.33 -10.14 -8.74
N SER A 162 7.46 -10.87 -8.70
CA SER A 162 8.71 -10.36 -8.12
C SER A 162 9.70 -10.03 -9.23
N MET A 163 10.27 -8.84 -9.21
CA MET A 163 11.29 -8.41 -10.18
C MET A 163 12.50 -7.79 -9.48
N ALA A 164 13.70 -8.24 -9.84
CA ALA A 164 14.94 -7.60 -9.43
C ALA A 164 15.32 -6.47 -10.40
N GLY A 165 16.22 -5.59 -9.96
CA GLY A 165 16.77 -4.49 -10.76
C GLY A 165 15.82 -3.32 -10.99
N VAL A 166 14.73 -3.21 -10.22
CA VAL A 166 13.76 -2.12 -10.33
C VAL A 166 13.77 -1.29 -9.05
N ALA A 167 14.37 -0.10 -9.14
CA ALA A 167 14.28 0.87 -8.06
C ALA A 167 12.85 1.41 -7.93
N HIS A 168 12.48 1.87 -6.74
CA HIS A 168 11.14 2.26 -6.36
C HIS A 168 10.46 3.20 -7.38
N VAL A 169 11.19 4.22 -7.82
CA VAL A 169 10.69 5.25 -8.76
C VAL A 169 10.44 4.73 -10.18
N PHE A 170 10.83 3.50 -10.50
CA PHE A 170 10.70 2.90 -11.83
C PHE A 170 9.59 1.86 -11.96
N TRP A 171 8.92 1.45 -10.87
CA TRP A 171 7.85 0.44 -10.96
C TRP A 171 6.73 0.80 -11.94
N HIS A 172 6.39 2.08 -12.03
CA HIS A 172 5.29 2.58 -12.87
C HIS A 172 5.73 3.02 -14.28
N SER A 173 7.04 3.07 -14.55
CA SER A 173 7.61 3.57 -15.82
C SER A 173 8.49 2.54 -16.54
N ASN A 174 8.73 1.39 -15.93
CA ASN A 174 9.49 0.30 -16.53
C ASN A 174 8.60 -0.58 -17.43
N GLU A 175 8.87 -0.59 -18.73
CA GLU A 175 8.13 -1.39 -19.70
C GLU A 175 8.17 -2.89 -19.41
N THR A 176 9.30 -3.40 -18.92
CA THR A 176 9.45 -4.82 -18.57
C THR A 176 8.51 -5.18 -17.42
N VAL A 177 8.35 -4.30 -16.42
CA VAL A 177 7.37 -4.48 -15.34
C VAL A 177 5.96 -4.51 -15.90
N TYR A 178 5.61 -3.55 -16.77
CA TYR A 178 4.29 -3.50 -17.38
C TYR A 178 3.97 -4.80 -18.15
N LYS A 179 4.83 -5.20 -19.08
CA LYS A 179 4.62 -6.39 -19.92
C LYS A 179 4.58 -7.68 -19.11
N THR A 180 5.42 -7.79 -18.08
CA THR A 180 5.56 -9.03 -17.30
C THR A 180 4.46 -9.17 -16.24
N CYS A 181 4.21 -8.10 -15.50
CA CYS A 181 3.40 -8.15 -14.28
C CYS A 181 1.99 -7.59 -14.45
N ILE A 182 1.74 -6.70 -15.42
CA ILE A 182 0.50 -5.88 -15.47
C ILE A 182 -0.36 -6.21 -16.69
N GLU A 183 0.20 -6.20 -17.90
CA GLU A 183 -0.53 -6.19 -19.17
C GLU A 183 -1.63 -7.27 -19.27
N LYS A 184 -1.30 -8.51 -18.89
CA LYS A 184 -2.23 -9.65 -18.93
C LYS A 184 -3.46 -9.55 -18.02
N TRP A 185 -3.49 -8.58 -17.10
CA TRP A 185 -4.60 -8.39 -16.15
C TRP A 185 -5.49 -7.19 -16.48
N LEU A 186 -5.17 -6.43 -17.53
CA LEU A 186 -5.91 -5.23 -17.93
C LEU A 186 -7.07 -5.50 -18.92
N THR A 187 -7.34 -6.77 -19.22
CA THR A 187 -8.40 -7.24 -20.12
C THR A 187 -9.59 -7.77 -19.34
#